data_AF-A0A7W9YSW9-F1
#
_entry.id   AF-A0A7W9YSW9-F1
#
_cell.length_a   1.000
_cell.length_b   1.000
_cell.length_c   1.000
_cell.angle_alpha   90.00
_cell.angle_beta   90.00
_cell.angle_gamma   90.00
#
_symmetry.space_group_name_H-M   'P 1'
#
loop_
_entity.id
_entity.type
_entity.pdbx_description
1 polymer ?
#
loop_
_entity_poly.entity_id
_entity_poly.type
_entity_poly.pdbx_seq_one_letter_code
_entity_poly.pdbx_strand_id
1 'polypeptide(L)'
;MGAPQRSKVKKIQTSYVIQQEKQEHKKARRRKKKMVRFSIVATVALAASSLFLYTMMVQSSAIDEQLKTKEQLEEKLRTLQQDEKRLKEEVEKLNDDKYIAELARKQYFLSKEGEIIFITPEE
;
A
#
# COMPACT_ATOMS: atom_id res chain seq x y z
N MET A 1 -2.28 59.81 21.81
CA MET A 1 -1.13 59.61 20.91
C MET A 1 0.13 60.07 21.64
N GLY A 2 1.02 59.15 22.03
CA GLY A 2 2.26 59.49 22.76
C GLY A 2 3.48 59.35 21.85
N ALA A 3 4.21 60.44 21.62
CA ALA A 3 5.43 60.47 20.79
C ALA A 3 6.64 59.85 21.53
N PRO A 4 7.57 59.16 20.84
CA PRO A 4 8.70 58.53 21.49
C PRO A 4 9.77 59.56 21.89
N GLN A 5 10.12 59.56 23.18
CA GLN A 5 11.21 60.34 23.78
C GLN A 5 12.57 59.98 23.12
N ARG A 6 13.22 60.95 22.49
CA ARG A 6 14.59 60.79 21.93
C ARG A 6 15.61 61.11 23.02
N SER A 7 16.35 60.09 23.48
CA SER A 7 17.46 60.27 24.40
C SER A 7 18.60 61.07 23.74
N LYS A 8 18.91 62.24 24.32
CA LYS A 8 19.97 63.17 23.86
C LYS A 8 21.34 62.85 24.47
N VAL A 9 21.73 61.58 24.56
CA VAL A 9 23.05 61.20 25.12
C VAL A 9 23.94 60.64 24.01
N LYS A 10 25.03 61.35 23.69
CA LYS A 10 26.03 60.88 22.72
C LYS A 10 26.87 59.78 23.35
N LYS A 11 26.99 58.65 22.67
CA LYS A 11 27.87 57.54 23.06
C LYS A 11 29.33 58.01 23.14
N ILE A 12 30.08 57.44 24.07
CA ILE A 12 31.52 57.70 24.25
C ILE A 12 32.28 57.22 23.00
N GLN A 13 32.92 58.14 22.29
CA GLN A 13 33.69 57.85 21.07
C GLN A 13 35.15 57.51 21.41
N THR A 14 35.36 56.38 22.08
CA THR A 14 36.71 55.86 22.37
C THR A 14 37.03 54.69 21.44
N SER A 15 38.29 54.59 21.00
CA SER A 15 38.79 53.51 20.14
C SER A 15 38.46 52.11 20.67
N TYR A 16 38.54 51.92 21.99
CA TYR A 16 38.17 50.68 22.68
C TYR A 16 36.70 50.30 22.51
N VAL A 17 35.77 51.24 22.72
CA VAL A 17 34.31 51.00 22.60
C VAL A 17 33.96 50.67 21.15
N ILE A 18 34.53 51.39 20.19
CA ILE A 18 34.35 51.14 18.75
C ILE A 18 34.87 49.74 18.38
N GLN A 19 36.01 49.33 18.95
CA GLN A 19 36.58 48.00 18.71
C GLN A 19 35.71 46.89 19.29
N GLN A 20 35.17 47.06 20.50
CA GLN A 20 34.23 46.12 21.10
C GLN A 20 32.93 46.00 20.29
N GLU A 21 32.30 47.12 19.91
CA GLU A 21 31.10 47.11 19.07
C GLU A 21 31.37 46.39 17.72
N LYS A 22 32.51 46.66 17.07
CA LYS A 22 32.90 45.95 15.84
C LYS A 22 33.05 44.44 16.05
N GLN A 23 33.61 43.98 17.18
CA GLN A 23 33.74 42.56 17.47
C GLN A 23 32.38 41.90 17.74
N GLU A 24 31.51 42.57 18.49
CA GLU A 24 30.14 42.08 18.75
C GLU A 24 29.30 42.02 17.46
N HIS A 25 29.38 43.04 16.60
CA HIS A 25 28.75 43.02 15.28
C HIS A 25 29.31 41.89 14.39
N LYS A 26 30.62 41.63 14.42
CA LYS A 26 31.23 40.50 13.71
C LYS A 26 30.73 39.15 14.23
N LYS A 27 30.66 38.97 15.56
CA LYS A 27 30.11 37.75 16.20
C LYS A 27 28.63 37.57 15.86
N ALA A 28 27.81 38.61 15.97
CA ALA A 28 26.39 38.58 15.62
C ALA A 28 26.17 38.25 14.14
N ARG A 29 26.97 38.82 13.23
CA ARG A 29 26.92 38.49 11.79
C ARG A 29 27.31 37.03 11.53
N ARG A 30 28.31 36.49 12.24
CA ARG A 30 28.69 35.07 12.16
C ARG A 30 27.58 34.16 12.68
N ARG A 31 26.94 34.49 13.81
CA ARG A 31 25.80 33.74 14.37
C ARG A 31 24.61 33.75 13.42
N LYS A 32 24.25 34.90 12.85
CA LYS A 32 23.18 35.03 11.85
C LYS A 32 23.46 34.18 10.61
N LYS A 33 24.70 34.20 10.08
CA LYS A 33 25.10 33.32 8.97
C LYS A 33 24.96 31.83 9.31
N LYS A 34 25.34 31.41 10.52
CA LYS A 34 25.17 30.02 10.97
C LYS A 34 23.70 29.63 11.08
N MET A 35 22.85 30.48 11.66
CA MET A 35 21.41 30.23 11.75
C MET A 35 20.75 30.13 10.37
N VAL A 36 21.11 31.01 9.43
CA VAL A 36 20.58 30.95 8.05
C VAL A 36 21.02 29.66 7.34
N ARG A 37 22.27 29.23 7.52
CA ARG A 37 22.73 27.95 6.97
C ARG A 37 21.97 26.77 7.57
N PHE A 38 21.79 26.78 8.89
CA PHE A 38 21.04 25.73 9.58
C PHE A 38 19.58 25.72 9.14
N SER A 39 18.93 26.87 8.98
CA SER A 39 17.55 26.95 8.52
C SER A 39 17.39 26.40 7.11
N ILE A 40 18.34 26.68 6.20
CA ILE A 40 18.33 26.12 4.84
C ILE A 40 18.44 24.60 4.89
N VAL A 41 19.38 24.05 5.65
CA VAL A 41 19.55 22.60 5.81
C VAL A 41 18.30 21.97 6.42
N ALA A 42 17.73 22.59 7.46
CA ALA A 42 16.50 22.11 8.09
C ALA A 42 15.31 22.11 7.12
N THR A 43 15.15 23.16 6.30
CA THR A 43 14.09 23.20 5.29
C THR A 43 14.26 22.12 4.23
N VAL A 44 15.48 21.86 3.77
CA VAL A 44 15.76 20.79 2.80
C VAL A 44 15.50 19.42 3.42
N ALA A 45 15.93 19.21 4.66
CA ALA A 45 15.69 17.96 5.37
C ALA A 45 14.18 17.71 5.58
N LEU A 46 13.42 18.73 5.95
CA LEU A 46 11.96 18.62 6.09
C LEU A 46 11.27 18.30 4.76
N ALA A 47 11.69 18.93 3.67
CA ALA A 47 11.16 18.64 2.34
C ALA A 47 11.51 17.22 1.87
N ALA A 48 12.73 16.73 2.14
CA ALA A 48 13.11 15.36 1.84
C ALA A 48 12.30 14.35 2.67
N SER A 49 12.12 14.62 3.97
CA SER A 49 11.31 13.78 4.85
C SER A 49 9.84 13.74 4.43
N SER A 50 9.25 14.86 4.01
CA SER A 50 7.85 14.87 3.57
C SER A 50 7.65 14.07 2.29
N LEU A 51 8.57 14.16 1.32
CA LEU A 51 8.56 13.33 0.12
C LEU A 51 8.70 11.85 0.47
N PHE A 52 9.61 11.49 1.38
CA PHE A 52 9.78 10.11 1.80
C PHE A 52 8.52 9.54 2.46
N LEU A 53 7.91 10.29 3.39
CA LEU A 53 6.65 9.90 4.03
C LEU A 53 5.50 9.76 3.02
N TYR A 54 5.41 10.65 2.04
CA TYR A 54 4.43 10.54 0.96
C TYR A 54 4.61 9.24 0.16
N THR A 55 5.85 8.91 -0.23
CA THR A 55 6.13 7.66 -0.97
C THR A 55 5.81 6.41 -0.14
N MET A 56 6.11 6.40 1.16
CA MET A 56 5.76 5.28 2.04
C MET A 56 4.24 5.09 2.15
N MET A 57 3.49 6.18 2.28
CA MET A 57 2.04 6.11 2.44
C MET A 57 1.36 5.58 1.18
N VAL A 58 1.80 6.02 -0.01
CA VAL A 58 1.28 5.53 -1.30
C VAL A 58 1.63 4.06 -1.54
N GLN A 59 2.83 3.62 -1.13
CA GLN A 59 3.23 2.22 -1.24
C GLN A 59 2.41 1.30 -0.34
N SER A 60 2.04 1.73 0.88
CA SER A 60 1.25 0.92 1.80
C SER A 60 -0.12 0.55 1.23
N SER A 61 -0.84 1.52 0.64
CA SER A 61 -2.15 1.24 0.04
C SER A 61 -2.06 0.33 -1.18
N ALA A 62 -1.01 0.50 -2.00
CA ALA A 62 -0.78 -0.36 -3.16
C ALA A 62 -0.44 -1.79 -2.76
N ILE A 63 0.29 -1.99 -1.65
CA ILE A 63 0.64 -3.31 -1.13
C ILE A 63 -0.61 -4.03 -0.61
N ASP A 64 -1.47 -3.37 0.16
CA ASP A 64 -2.70 -3.99 0.68
C ASP A 64 -3.66 -4.41 -0.45
N GLU A 65 -3.79 -3.58 -1.49
CA GLU A 65 -4.59 -3.91 -2.67
C GLU A 65 -4.01 -5.09 -3.45
N GLN A 66 -2.69 -5.13 -3.61
CA GLN A 66 -2.00 -6.26 -4.25
C GLN A 66 -2.14 -7.55 -3.43
N LEU A 67 -2.08 -7.48 -2.10
CA LEU A 67 -2.26 -8.65 -1.23
C LEU A 67 -3.68 -9.23 -1.38
N LYS A 68 -4.72 -8.38 -1.32
CA LYS A 68 -6.10 -8.81 -1.53
C LYS A 68 -6.31 -9.42 -2.91
N THR A 69 -5.73 -8.80 -3.94
CA THR A 69 -5.82 -9.30 -5.32
C THR A 69 -5.14 -10.65 -5.44
N LYS A 70 -3.99 -10.85 -4.80
CA LYS A 70 -3.30 -12.16 -4.75
C LYS A 70 -4.15 -13.22 -4.07
N GLU A 71 -4.70 -12.93 -2.90
CA GLU A 71 -5.56 -13.88 -2.17
C GLU A 71 -6.77 -14.30 -3.03
N GLN A 72 -7.44 -13.34 -3.67
CA GLN A 72 -8.55 -13.64 -4.58
C GLN A 72 -8.14 -14.48 -5.80
N LEU A 73 -6.96 -14.21 -6.36
CA LEU A 73 -6.43 -14.99 -7.48
C LEU A 73 -6.05 -16.41 -7.06
N GLU A 74 -5.45 -16.57 -5.87
CA GLU A 74 -5.12 -17.89 -5.32
C GLU A 74 -6.37 -18.71 -5.03
N GLU A 75 -7.42 -18.09 -4.49
CA GLU A 75 -8.71 -18.75 -4.27
C GLU A 75 -9.32 -19.21 -5.59
N LYS A 76 -9.38 -18.32 -6.60
CA LYS A 76 -9.86 -18.66 -7.95
C LYS A 76 -9.02 -19.76 -8.60
N LEU A 77 -7.71 -19.77 -8.39
CA LEU A 77 -6.84 -20.80 -8.93
C LEU A 77 -7.15 -22.15 -8.27
N ARG A 78 -7.35 -22.18 -6.95
CA ARG A 78 -7.74 -23.40 -6.23
C ARG A 78 -9.10 -23.94 -6.70
N THR A 79 -10.10 -23.08 -6.87
CA THR A 79 -11.42 -23.52 -7.36
C THR A 79 -11.32 -24.06 -8.78
N LEU A 80 -10.62 -23.37 -9.68
CA LEU A 80 -10.40 -23.83 -11.05
C LEU A 80 -9.63 -25.16 -11.11
N GLN A 81 -8.63 -25.38 -10.25
CA GLN A 81 -7.92 -26.66 -10.16
C GLN A 81 -8.82 -27.80 -9.67
N GLN A 82 -9.69 -27.53 -8.69
CA GLN A 82 -10.66 -28.50 -8.22
C GLN A 82 -11.66 -28.87 -9.32
N ASP A 83 -12.16 -27.86 -10.04
CA ASP A 83 -13.05 -28.08 -11.18
C ASP A 83 -12.35 -28.83 -12.31
N GLU A 84 -11.11 -28.48 -12.65
CA GLU A 84 -10.31 -29.21 -13.64
C GLU A 84 -10.17 -30.68 -13.25
N LYS A 85 -9.86 -30.97 -11.99
CA LYS A 85 -9.73 -32.35 -11.50
C LYS A 85 -11.05 -33.10 -11.58
N ARG A 86 -12.15 -32.49 -11.12
CA ARG A 86 -13.49 -33.08 -11.17
C ARG A 86 -13.91 -33.38 -12.61
N LEU A 87 -13.69 -32.43 -13.52
CA LEU A 87 -14.01 -32.59 -14.94
C LEU A 87 -13.15 -33.67 -15.59
N LYS A 88 -11.86 -33.78 -15.25
CA LYS A 88 -11.01 -34.88 -15.73
C LYS A 88 -11.51 -36.24 -15.26
N GLU A 89 -11.85 -36.37 -13.98
CA GLU A 89 -12.44 -37.60 -13.44
C GLU A 89 -13.78 -37.94 -14.13
N GLU A 90 -14.60 -36.93 -14.43
CA GLU A 90 -15.86 -37.10 -15.14
C GLU A 90 -15.63 -37.54 -16.60
N VAL A 91 -14.66 -36.95 -17.30
CA VAL A 91 -14.26 -37.39 -18.64
C VAL A 91 -13.74 -38.82 -18.62
N GLU A 92 -12.92 -39.21 -17.65
CA GLU A 92 -12.45 -40.59 -17.50
C GLU A 92 -13.62 -41.57 -17.29
N LYS A 93 -14.57 -41.23 -16.41
CA LYS A 93 -15.77 -42.03 -16.19
C LYS A 93 -16.62 -42.14 -17.45
N LEU A 94 -16.81 -41.04 -18.18
CA LEU A 94 -17.58 -41.02 -19.43
C LEU A 94 -16.89 -41.75 -20.59
N ASN A 95 -15.61 -42.11 -20.48
CA ASN A 95 -14.93 -42.99 -21.43
C ASN A 95 -15.08 -44.49 -21.10
N ASP A 96 -15.66 -44.85 -19.95
CA ASP A 96 -15.93 -46.24 -19.57
C ASP A 96 -17.35 -46.66 -19.96
N ASP A 97 -17.46 -47.59 -20.92
CA ASP A 97 -18.73 -48.16 -21.38
C ASP A 97 -19.63 -48.69 -20.25
N LYS A 98 -19.05 -49.21 -19.16
CA LYS A 98 -19.82 -49.69 -18.00
C LYS A 98 -20.50 -48.53 -17.27
N TYR A 99 -19.78 -47.43 -17.10
CA TYR A 99 -20.31 -46.22 -16.48
C TYR A 99 -21.38 -45.57 -17.36
N ILE A 100 -21.17 -45.51 -18.68
CA ILE A 100 -22.19 -45.04 -19.64
C ILE A 100 -23.45 -45.89 -19.56
N ALA A 101 -23.33 -47.21 -19.50
CA ALA A 101 -24.48 -48.11 -19.36
C ALA A 101 -25.21 -47.94 -18.02
N GLU A 102 -24.48 -47.67 -16.93
CA GLU A 102 -25.08 -47.36 -15.63
C GLU A 102 -25.78 -46.00 -15.62
N LEU A 103 -25.19 -45.00 -16.27
CA LEU A 103 -25.78 -43.67 -16.45
C LEU A 103 -27.06 -43.76 -17.29
N ALA A 104 -27.04 -44.52 -18.38
CA ALA A 104 -28.21 -44.77 -19.22
C ALA A 104 -29.35 -45.47 -18.46
N ARG A 105 -29.03 -46.43 -17.60
CA ARG A 105 -30.02 -47.07 -16.70
C ARG A 105 -30.62 -46.08 -15.70
N LYS A 106 -29.78 -45.26 -15.06
CA LYS A 106 -30.19 -44.34 -13.99
C LYS A 106 -30.95 -43.12 -14.50
N GLN A 107 -30.46 -42.47 -15.55
CA GLN A 107 -31.00 -41.19 -16.03
C GLN A 107 -31.95 -41.34 -17.23
N TYR A 108 -31.77 -42.39 -18.04
CA TYR A 108 -32.53 -42.57 -19.28
C TYR A 108 -33.40 -43.83 -19.25
N PHE A 109 -33.50 -44.52 -18.10
CA PHE A 109 -34.31 -45.72 -17.93
C PHE A 109 -34.04 -46.77 -19.03
N LEU A 110 -32.78 -46.91 -19.46
CA LEU A 110 -32.39 -47.94 -20.41
C LEU A 110 -32.30 -49.28 -19.68
N SER A 111 -32.97 -50.32 -20.17
CA SER A 111 -32.90 -51.67 -19.62
C SER A 111 -32.54 -52.67 -20.72
N LYS A 112 -31.87 -53.78 -20.35
CA LYS A 112 -31.56 -54.86 -21.29
C LYS A 112 -32.79 -55.77 -21.51
N GLU A 113 -32.77 -56.54 -22.59
CA GLU A 113 -33.83 -57.54 -22.84
C GLU A 113 -34.00 -58.47 -21.63
N GLY A 114 -35.21 -58.46 -21.05
CA GLY A 114 -35.57 -59.25 -19.87
C GLY A 114 -35.46 -58.52 -18.53
N GLU A 115 -34.99 -57.27 -18.48
CA GLU A 115 -34.97 -56.44 -17.27
C GLU A 115 -36.30 -55.63 -17.14
N ILE A 116 -36.82 -55.44 -15.91
CA ILE A 116 -38.03 -54.66 -15.62
C ILE A 116 -37.64 -53.44 -14.78
N ILE A 117 -38.08 -52.24 -15.20
CA ILE A 117 -37.74 -50.98 -14.54
C ILE A 117 -38.79 -50.64 -13.50
N PHE A 118 -38.35 -50.43 -12.25
CA PHE A 118 -39.22 -49.96 -11.16
C PHE A 118 -38.93 -48.49 -10.89
N ILE A 119 -39.92 -47.63 -11.15
CA ILE A 119 -39.87 -46.22 -10.77
C ILE A 119 -40.55 -46.13 -9.39
N THR A 120 -39.77 -45.88 -8.35
CA THR A 120 -40.31 -45.54 -7.04
C THR A 120 -40.69 -44.05 -7.06
N PRO A 121 -41.88 -43.67 -6.59
CA PRO A 121 -42.20 -42.26 -6.42
C PRO A 121 -41.18 -41.66 -5.44
N GLU A 122 -40.49 -40.61 -5.87
CA GLU A 122 -39.64 -39.81 -4.99
C GLU A 122 -40.54 -39.22 -3.88
N GLU A 123 -40.12 -39.33 -2.62
CA GLU A 123 -40.76 -38.65 -1.49
C GLU A 123 -40.72 -37.13 -1.64
#